data_AF-A0A1H9WGZ2-F1
#
_entry.id   AF-A0A1H9WGZ2-F1
#
_cell.length_a   1.000
_cell.length_b   1.000
_cell.length_c   1.000
_cell.angle_alpha   90.00
_cell.angle_beta   90.00
_cell.angle_gamma   90.00
#
_symmetry.space_group_name_H-M   'P 1'
#
loop_
_entity.id
_entity.type
_entity.pdbx_description
1 polymer ?
#
loop_
_entity_poly.entity_id
_entity_poly.type
_entity_poly.pdbx_seq_one_letter_code
_entity_poly.pdbx_strand_id
1 'polypeptide(L)'
;MKKISLTVTGLLFAALLAFVITNIAEEQGAAPESDIKELVHAFSTGAETAEAAAISSHELTVEGGEQGDVQYDLSKEEFFVSIAPYEDETHP
;
A
#
# COMPACT_ATOMS: atom_id res chain seq x y z
N MET A 1 -1.84 -51.48 7.66
CA MET A 1 -1.42 -50.47 8.65
C MET A 1 -0.37 -49.49 8.09
N LYS A 2 0.75 -49.94 7.49
CA LYS A 2 1.79 -49.05 6.93
C LYS A 2 1.34 -48.07 5.82
N LYS A 3 0.45 -48.50 4.92
CA LYS A 3 -0.04 -47.66 3.80
C LYS A 3 -1.03 -46.57 4.25
N ILE A 4 -1.85 -46.88 5.26
CA ILE A 4 -2.80 -45.94 5.86
C ILE A 4 -2.04 -44.85 6.62
N SER A 5 -0.99 -45.21 7.37
CA SER A 5 -0.11 -44.24 8.05
C SER A 5 0.55 -43.26 7.06
N LEU A 6 1.01 -43.73 5.90
CA LEU A 6 1.65 -42.87 4.89
C LEU A 6 0.66 -41.87 4.27
N THR A 7 -0.59 -42.30 4.08
CA THR A 7 -1.64 -41.47 3.47
C THR A 7 -2.08 -40.35 4.44
N VAL A 8 -2.19 -40.65 5.74
CA VAL A 8 -2.54 -39.67 6.77
C VAL A 8 -1.44 -38.63 6.97
N THR A 9 -0.18 -39.05 6.99
CA THR A 9 0.96 -38.11 7.09
C THR A 9 1.05 -37.19 5.87
N GLY A 10 0.81 -37.70 4.66
CA GLY A 10 0.78 -36.88 3.44
C GLY A 10 -0.35 -35.85 3.44
N LEU A 11 -1.53 -36.22 3.93
CA LEU A 11 -2.68 -35.32 4.03
C LEU A 11 -2.44 -34.18 5.03
N LEU A 12 -1.83 -34.50 6.17
CA LEU A 12 -1.44 -33.53 7.19
C LEU A 12 -0.40 -32.54 6.66
N PHE A 13 0.58 -33.02 5.89
CA PHE A 13 1.60 -32.16 5.29
C PHE A 13 1.02 -31.22 4.23
N ALA A 14 0.08 -31.70 3.42
CA ALA A 14 -0.63 -30.88 2.43
C ALA A 14 -1.48 -29.78 3.09
N ALA A 15 -2.16 -30.10 4.19
CA ALA A 15 -2.93 -29.11 4.96
C ALA A 15 -2.03 -28.04 5.60
N LEU A 16 -0.87 -28.44 6.12
CA LEU A 16 0.13 -27.53 6.68
C LEU A 16 0.72 -26.62 5.60
N LEU A 17 1.03 -27.17 4.42
CA LEU A 17 1.50 -26.37 3.28
C LEU A 17 0.45 -25.35 2.82
N ALA A 18 -0.82 -25.76 2.73
CA ALA A 18 -1.91 -24.86 2.36
C ALA A 18 -2.08 -23.72 3.37
N PHE A 19 -2.00 -24.03 4.67
CA PHE A 19 -2.07 -23.02 5.74
C PHE A 19 -0.89 -22.04 5.68
N VAL A 20 0.32 -22.52 5.42
CA VAL A 20 1.50 -21.65 5.29
C VAL A 20 1.39 -20.76 4.04
N ILE A 21 0.92 -21.29 2.90
CA ILE A 21 0.74 -20.50 1.67
C ILE A 21 -0.30 -19.40 1.86
N THR A 22 -1.43 -19.67 2.56
CA THR A 22 -2.44 -18.62 2.81
C THR A 22 -1.93 -17.53 3.74
N ASN A 23 -1.09 -17.87 4.73
CA ASN A 23 -0.52 -16.86 5.64
C ASN A 23 0.65 -16.08 5.03
N ILE A 24 1.35 -16.61 4.01
CA ILE A 24 2.41 -15.88 3.28
C ILE A 24 1.81 -14.98 2.17
N ALA A 25 0.60 -15.28 1.71
CA ALA A 25 -0.07 -14.47 0.68
C ALA A 25 -0.67 -13.15 1.21
N GLU A 26 -0.70 -12.93 2.53
CA GLU A 26 -1.08 -11.65 3.15
C GLU A 26 0.13 -10.74 3.34
N GLU A 27 0.85 -10.43 2.26
CA GLU A 27 1.78 -9.30 2.26
C GLU A 27 1.92 -8.64 0.88
N GLN A 28 0.76 -8.36 0.27
CA GLN A 28 0.65 -7.25 -0.66
C GLN A 28 -0.40 -6.32 -0.06
N GLY A 29 0.08 -5.29 0.63
CA GLY A 29 -0.72 -4.17 1.08
C GLY A 29 -1.34 -3.46 -0.12
N ALA A 30 -2.45 -3.98 -0.61
CA ALA A 30 -3.48 -3.14 -1.17
C ALA A 30 -4.29 -2.67 0.04
N ALA A 31 -3.93 -1.49 0.55
CA ALA A 31 -4.89 -0.66 1.25
C ALA A 31 -6.20 -0.67 0.44
N PRO A 32 -7.38 -0.59 1.09
CA PRO A 32 -8.65 -0.48 0.36
C PRO A 32 -8.49 0.55 -0.75
N GLU A 33 -9.12 0.33 -1.92
CA GLU A 33 -9.18 1.28 -3.05
C GLU A 33 -9.74 2.65 -2.58
N SER A 34 -9.00 3.39 -1.77
CA SER A 34 -9.17 4.80 -1.60
C SER A 34 -8.85 5.37 -2.97
N ASP A 35 -9.80 6.15 -3.50
CA ASP A 35 -9.57 6.87 -4.73
C ASP A 35 -8.29 7.69 -4.52
N ILE A 36 -7.25 7.37 -5.27
CA ILE A 36 -5.94 7.99 -5.12
C ILE A 36 -6.03 9.51 -5.29
N LYS A 37 -7.02 10.00 -6.05
CA LYS A 37 -7.30 11.43 -6.17
C LYS A 37 -7.86 12.01 -4.88
N GLU A 38 -8.76 11.30 -4.21
CA GLU A 38 -9.26 11.71 -2.90
C GLU A 38 -8.14 11.74 -1.87
N LEU A 39 -7.26 10.73 -1.87
CA LEU A 39 -6.11 10.66 -0.98
C LEU A 39 -5.14 11.83 -1.21
N VAL A 40 -4.73 12.07 -2.46
CA VAL A 40 -3.86 13.20 -2.83
C VAL A 40 -4.51 14.52 -2.45
N HIS A 41 -5.81 14.68 -2.67
CA HIS A 41 -6.55 15.87 -2.28
C HIS A 41 -6.61 16.05 -0.75
N ALA A 42 -6.82 14.98 0.01
CA ALA A 42 -6.88 15.02 1.46
C ALA A 42 -5.54 15.47 2.07
N PHE A 43 -4.41 14.93 1.59
CA PHE A 43 -3.09 15.41 2.00
C PHE A 43 -2.81 16.85 1.54
N SER A 44 -3.15 17.20 0.30
CA SER A 44 -2.91 18.55 -0.25
C SER A 44 -3.70 19.65 0.49
N THR A 45 -4.86 19.30 1.05
CA THR A 45 -5.70 20.22 1.83
C THR A 45 -5.48 20.13 3.34
N GLY A 46 -4.64 19.20 3.80
CA GLY A 46 -4.40 18.94 5.22
C GLY A 46 -5.56 18.28 5.95
N ALA A 47 -6.51 17.66 5.23
CA ALA A 47 -7.57 16.85 5.80
C ALA A 47 -7.05 15.51 6.36
N GLU A 48 -6.00 14.98 5.75
CA GLU A 48 -5.17 13.90 6.30
C GLU A 48 -3.80 14.42 6.70
N THR A 49 -3.21 13.80 7.73
CA THR A 49 -1.92 14.19 8.30
C THR A 49 -1.00 12.99 8.43
N ALA A 50 0.27 13.19 8.10
CA ALA A 50 1.37 12.25 8.30
C ALA A 50 2.62 13.05 8.73
N GLU A 51 3.72 12.38 9.04
CA GLU A 51 4.99 13.07 9.32
C GLU A 51 5.53 13.76 8.06
N ALA A 52 5.46 13.05 6.92
CA ALA A 52 5.75 13.61 5.61
C ALA A 52 4.87 12.97 4.53
N ALA A 53 4.57 13.75 3.50
CA ALA A 53 3.94 13.26 2.27
C ALA A 53 4.56 13.97 1.07
N ALA A 54 4.97 13.21 0.07
CA ALA A 54 5.59 13.73 -1.15
C ALA A 54 5.03 13.00 -2.38
N ILE A 55 4.79 13.75 -3.45
CA ILE A 55 4.23 13.22 -4.69
C ILE A 55 5.16 13.52 -5.87
N SER A 56 5.35 12.52 -6.72
CA SER A 56 6.03 12.64 -8.01
C SER A 56 5.06 12.29 -9.15
N SER A 57 5.59 12.19 -10.37
CA SER A 57 4.80 11.78 -11.54
C SER A 57 4.36 10.31 -11.52
N HIS A 58 5.00 9.47 -10.70
CA HIS A 58 4.77 8.02 -10.68
C HIS A 58 4.55 7.46 -9.29
N GLU A 59 4.71 8.26 -8.23
CA GLU A 59 4.54 7.75 -6.86
C GLU A 59 4.01 8.82 -5.90
N LEU A 60 3.24 8.36 -4.91
CA LEU A 60 2.95 9.10 -3.68
C LEU A 60 3.61 8.34 -2.53
N THR A 61 4.46 9.03 -1.77
CA THR A 61 5.12 8.51 -0.57
C THR A 61 4.53 9.19 0.65
N VAL A 62 4.07 8.39 1.62
CA VAL A 62 3.53 8.84 2.91
C VAL A 62 4.37 8.21 4.01
N GLU A 63 4.95 9.02 4.90
CA GLU A 63 5.81 8.57 6.01
C GLU A 63 5.13 8.89 7.36
N GLY A 64 5.11 7.90 8.26
CA GLY A 64 4.54 8.08 9.61
C GLY A 64 3.03 8.39 9.65
N GLY A 65 2.27 7.92 8.66
CA GLY A 65 0.80 7.99 8.66
C GLY A 65 0.16 6.90 9.53
N GLU A 66 -1.18 6.82 9.56
CA GLU A 66 -1.91 5.76 10.29
C GLU A 66 -1.52 4.34 9.85
N GLN A 67 -1.12 4.20 8.58
CA GLN A 67 -0.68 2.93 7.98
C GLN A 67 0.84 2.72 8.06
N GLY A 68 1.57 3.62 8.73
CA GLY A 68 3.04 3.68 8.70
C GLY A 68 3.55 4.27 7.38
N ASP A 69 4.70 3.76 6.93
CA ASP A 69 5.33 4.22 5.69
C ASP A 69 4.74 3.45 4.50
N VAL A 70 4.15 4.18 3.55
CA VAL A 70 3.45 3.61 2.40
C VAL A 70 3.86 4.32 1.11
N GLN A 71 4.01 3.55 0.04
CA GLN A 71 4.19 4.06 -1.32
C GLN A 71 3.05 3.58 -2.22
N TYR A 72 2.45 4.52 -2.95
CA TYR A 72 1.40 4.26 -3.94
C TYR A 72 1.96 4.48 -5.34
N ASP A 73 1.79 3.51 -6.24
CA ASP A 73 2.17 3.63 -7.66
C ASP A 73 1.12 4.47 -8.41
N LEU A 74 1.56 5.58 -9.01
CA LEU A 74 0.75 6.51 -9.79
C LEU A 74 0.99 6.39 -11.31
N SER A 75 1.78 5.41 -11.77
CA SER A 75 2.16 5.29 -13.19
C SER A 75 0.97 5.11 -14.15
N LYS A 76 -0.20 4.71 -13.62
CA LYS A 76 -1.45 4.54 -14.37
C LYS A 76 -2.49 5.63 -14.09
N GLU A 77 -2.18 6.54 -13.18
CA GLU A 77 -3.06 7.60 -12.74
C GLU A 77 -2.87 8.86 -13.59
N GLU A 78 -3.81 9.80 -13.45
CA GLU A 78 -3.67 11.11 -14.08
C GLU A 78 -2.54 11.91 -13.41
N PHE A 79 -1.88 12.77 -14.19
CA PHE A 79 -0.82 13.61 -13.66
C PHE A 79 -1.38 14.68 -12.69
N PHE A 80 -0.81 14.75 -11.49
CA PHE A 80 -1.20 15.71 -10.47
C PHE A 80 -0.36 16.99 -10.57
N VAL A 81 -1.02 18.15 -10.47
CA VAL A 81 -0.37 19.46 -10.46
C VAL A 81 -0.73 20.18 -9.17
N SER A 82 0.29 20.48 -8.35
CA SER A 82 0.16 21.34 -7.18
C SER A 82 0.78 22.70 -7.47
N ILE A 83 0.02 23.78 -7.29
CA ILE A 83 0.46 25.16 -7.56
C ILE A 83 0.22 25.98 -6.30
N ALA A 84 1.26 26.68 -5.85
CA ALA A 84 1.18 27.69 -4.81
C ALA A 84 1.39 29.07 -5.43
N PRO A 85 0.31 29.80 -5.77
CA PRO A 85 0.43 31.17 -6.26
C PRO A 85 1.09 32.07 -5.21
N TYR A 86 1.87 33.05 -5.67
CA TYR A 86 2.52 34.04 -4.82
C TYR A 86 2.39 35.44 -5.45
N GLU A 87 2.47 36.48 -4.63
CA GLU A 87 2.40 37.87 -5.11
C GLU A 87 3.80 38.41 -5.43
N ASP A 88 4.73 38.36 -4.46
CA ASP A 88 6.05 39.00 -4.60
C ASP A 88 7.23 38.00 -4.62
N GLU A 89 7.28 37.05 -3.69
CA GLU A 89 8.39 36.10 -3.53
C GLU A 89 7.93 34.64 -3.50
N THR A 90 8.79 33.74 -3.98
CA THR A 90 8.53 32.29 -4.06
C THR A 90 9.76 31.48 -3.61
N HIS A 91 9.59 30.17 -3.46
CA HIS A 91 10.66 29.24 -3.09
C HIS A 91 10.80 28.15 -4.18
N PRO A 92 12.03 27.77 -4.57
CA PRO A 92 12.27 26.61 -5.42
C PRO A 92 12.10 25.28 -4.68
#